data_AF-A0A178UQC8-F1
#
_entry.id   AF-A0A178UQC8-F1
#
_cell.length_a   1.000
_cell.length_b   1.000
_cell.length_c   1.000
_cell.angle_alpha   90.00
_cell.angle_beta   90.00
_cell.angle_gamma   90.00
#
_symmetry.space_group_name_H-M   'P 1'
#
loop_
_entity.id
_entity.type
_entity.pdbx_description
1 polymer ?
#
loop_
_entity_poly.entity_id
_entity_poly.type
_entity_poly.pdbx_seq_one_letter_code
_entity_poly.pdbx_strand_id
1 'polypeptide(L)'
;MEKNQQKQEFLAETSEMKNTKNNDDCSVQQQQRFVWPWVGLVANIPTEVEPSGRRVGKSGSTLRDEFTMKGFNPTRVQPIWDFKGHSGFALVEFAKDFEGFESAMNFERSFNLDRHGKRDWEKGHRLRDNKLYGWVAREDDYNRSDTVGKNVKKKRDLKSISQIVEEDERKMVHLVENMSQTIEKKKQSKQELEQKVDETSRFLESLELHNVLLNKNYQEGIQKMQMKMEELYQQVLDGHEKSLAELEAKREKLDERARLIEQRAIINEEEMEKSRLEREMVIMLSLQIRRKRSQGNKIFVVVVVVESKGYV
;
A
#
# COMPACT_ATOMS: atom_id res chain seq x y z
N MET A 1 -18.45 -4.24 -17.69
CA MET A 1 -17.29 -5.14 -17.92
C MET A 1 -17.58 -6.45 -17.21
N GLU A 2 -18.21 -7.37 -17.92
CA GLU A 2 -18.58 -8.70 -17.41
C GLU A 2 -17.32 -9.57 -17.35
N LYS A 3 -16.92 -9.96 -16.14
CA LYS A 3 -15.83 -10.92 -15.94
C LYS A 3 -16.42 -12.33 -15.90
N ASN A 4 -16.30 -13.03 -17.02
CA ASN A 4 -16.47 -14.47 -17.13
C ASN A 4 -15.60 -15.20 -16.09
N GLN A 5 -16.22 -15.81 -15.09
CA GLN A 5 -15.58 -16.81 -14.25
C GLN A 5 -15.74 -18.18 -14.92
N GLN A 6 -14.67 -18.65 -15.56
CA GLN A 6 -14.54 -20.06 -15.94
C GLN A 6 -14.43 -20.89 -14.66
N LYS A 7 -15.53 -21.57 -14.33
CA LYS A 7 -15.58 -22.63 -13.34
C LYS A 7 -14.91 -23.87 -13.96
N GLN A 8 -13.64 -24.09 -13.61
CA GLN A 8 -12.91 -25.28 -14.03
C GLN A 8 -13.30 -26.42 -13.08
N GLU A 9 -14.25 -27.25 -13.50
CA GLU A 9 -14.61 -28.49 -12.81
C GLU A 9 -13.51 -29.53 -13.04
N PHE A 10 -12.84 -29.93 -11.95
CA PHE A 10 -11.86 -31.01 -11.96
C PHE A 10 -12.62 -32.33 -11.82
N LEU A 11 -12.81 -33.04 -12.94
CA LEU A 11 -13.33 -34.40 -12.97
C LEU A 11 -12.25 -35.34 -12.43
N ALA A 12 -12.50 -35.93 -11.26
CA ALA A 12 -11.73 -37.06 -10.77
C ALA A 12 -12.12 -38.30 -11.58
N GLU A 13 -11.29 -38.66 -12.56
CA GLU A 13 -11.36 -39.98 -13.20
C GLU A 13 -10.91 -41.03 -12.19
N THR A 14 -11.86 -41.68 -11.54
CA THR A 14 -11.63 -42.96 -10.88
C THR A 14 -11.48 -44.03 -11.96
N SER A 15 -10.23 -44.34 -12.31
CA SER A 15 -9.91 -45.49 -13.16
C SER A 15 -10.08 -46.77 -12.33
N GLU A 16 -11.24 -47.43 -12.45
CA GLU A 16 -11.43 -48.80 -12.00
C GLU A 16 -10.60 -49.75 -12.89
N MET A 17 -9.42 -50.16 -12.41
CA MET A 17 -8.68 -51.27 -13.01
C MET A 17 -9.33 -52.59 -12.61
N LYS A 18 -10.09 -53.18 -13.53
CA LYS A 18 -10.41 -54.61 -13.51
C LYS A 18 -9.12 -55.40 -13.73
N ASN A 19 -8.66 -56.13 -12.71
CA ASN A 19 -7.67 -57.19 -12.91
C ASN A 19 -8.19 -58.49 -12.29
N THR A 20 -8.57 -59.43 -13.16
CA THR A 20 -9.07 -60.75 -12.80
C THR A 20 -7.90 -61.72 -12.86
N LYS A 21 -7.67 -62.43 -11.73
CA LYS A 21 -6.60 -63.43 -11.44
C LYS A 21 -5.33 -62.83 -10.81
N ASN A 22 -5.34 -62.54 -9.50
CA ASN A 22 -4.17 -62.51 -8.60
C ASN A 22 -4.56 -62.30 -7.10
N ASN A 23 -5.78 -62.64 -6.69
CA ASN A 23 -6.31 -62.21 -5.38
C ASN A 23 -5.68 -62.93 -4.16
N ASP A 24 -5.04 -64.10 -4.35
CA ASP A 24 -4.44 -64.85 -3.25
C ASP A 24 -3.00 -64.43 -2.90
N ASP A 25 -2.20 -63.93 -3.85
CA ASP A 25 -0.80 -63.57 -3.58
C ASP A 25 -0.66 -62.15 -3.00
N CYS A 26 -1.57 -61.24 -3.40
CA CYS A 26 -1.60 -59.86 -2.90
C CYS A 26 -2.04 -59.78 -1.43
N SER A 27 -2.99 -60.62 -1.00
CA SER A 27 -3.46 -60.68 0.39
C SER A 27 -2.38 -61.21 1.34
N VAL A 28 -1.56 -62.17 0.90
CA VAL A 28 -0.44 -62.72 1.69
C VAL A 28 0.67 -61.68 1.87
N GLN A 29 1.02 -60.93 0.81
CA GLN A 29 2.02 -59.86 0.90
C GLN A 29 1.53 -58.66 1.74
N GLN A 30 0.23 -58.38 1.73
CA GLN A 30 -0.38 -57.34 2.57
C GLN A 30 -0.44 -57.73 4.05
N GLN A 31 -0.53 -59.03 4.38
CA GLN A 31 -0.47 -59.52 5.76
C GLN A 31 0.97 -59.70 6.25
N GLN A 32 1.92 -59.89 5.33
CA GLN A 32 3.32 -60.05 5.66
C GLN A 32 3.89 -58.76 6.27
N ARG A 33 4.60 -58.93 7.38
CA ARG A 33 5.23 -57.82 8.09
C ARG A 33 6.70 -57.66 7.69
N PHE A 34 7.05 -56.42 7.41
CA PHE A 34 8.37 -55.98 7.00
C PHE A 34 8.94 -55.05 8.06
N VAL A 35 10.26 -55.03 8.14
CA VAL A 35 10.94 -54.03 8.95
C VAL A 35 10.88 -52.69 8.22
N TRP A 36 10.37 -51.67 8.89
CA TRP A 36 10.18 -50.32 8.37
C TRP A 36 11.05 -49.29 9.13
N PRO A 37 11.81 -48.42 8.45
CA PRO A 37 12.00 -48.35 6.99
C PRO A 37 12.64 -49.60 6.39
N TRP A 38 12.45 -49.84 5.09
CA TRP A 38 12.85 -51.08 4.43
C TRP A 38 14.35 -51.37 4.60
N VAL A 39 14.65 -52.61 5.00
CA VAL A 39 16.02 -53.05 5.24
C VAL A 39 16.29 -54.43 4.71
N GLY A 40 17.43 -54.57 4.03
CA GLY A 40 18.06 -55.83 3.72
C GLY A 40 19.08 -56.25 4.76
N LEU A 41 19.27 -57.55 4.91
CA LEU A 41 20.37 -58.15 5.65
C LEU A 41 21.36 -58.75 4.66
N VAL A 42 22.64 -58.48 4.87
CA VAL A 42 23.74 -59.14 4.17
C VAL A 42 24.53 -59.94 5.18
N ALA A 43 24.80 -61.20 4.86
CA ALA A 43 25.56 -62.15 5.65
C ALA A 43 26.79 -62.65 4.89
N ASN A 44 27.66 -63.37 5.61
CA ASN A 44 28.93 -63.90 5.11
C ASN A 44 29.93 -62.83 4.66
N ILE A 45 29.92 -61.66 5.30
CA ILE A 45 30.89 -60.60 4.99
C ILE A 45 32.27 -61.05 5.47
N PRO A 46 33.31 -61.05 4.60
CA PRO A 46 34.67 -61.42 5.00
C PRO A 46 35.17 -60.56 6.16
N THR A 47 35.74 -61.21 7.17
CA THR A 47 36.36 -60.56 8.33
C THR A 47 37.75 -61.12 8.58
N GLU A 48 38.67 -60.25 8.95
CA GLU A 48 40.03 -60.59 9.35
C GLU A 48 40.15 -60.48 10.87
N VAL A 49 40.91 -61.37 11.50
CA VAL A 49 41.15 -61.32 12.94
C VAL A 49 42.48 -60.60 13.17
N GLU A 50 42.41 -59.44 13.80
CA GLU A 50 43.61 -58.72 14.21
C GLU A 50 44.39 -59.48 15.30
N PRO A 51 45.69 -59.21 15.47
CA PRO A 51 46.48 -59.73 16.60
C PRO A 51 45.89 -59.42 17.97
N SER A 52 45.08 -58.35 18.07
CA SER A 52 44.31 -57.96 19.25
C SER A 52 43.14 -58.91 19.60
N GLY A 53 42.86 -59.89 18.73
CA GLY A 53 41.73 -60.82 18.83
C GLY A 53 40.40 -60.25 18.35
N ARG A 54 40.36 -59.00 17.88
CA ARG A 54 39.15 -58.37 17.32
C ARG A 54 38.99 -58.68 15.84
N ARG A 55 37.75 -58.87 15.40
CA ARG A 55 37.39 -59.01 13.99
C ARG A 55 37.22 -57.64 13.33
N VAL A 56 37.91 -57.42 12.23
CA VAL A 56 37.74 -56.24 11.36
C VAL A 56 37.21 -56.67 10.00
N GLY A 57 36.46 -55.79 9.35
CA GLY A 57 35.86 -56.04 8.04
C GLY A 57 35.93 -54.80 7.18
N LYS A 58 35.65 -54.96 5.88
CA LYS A 58 35.57 -53.82 4.96
C LYS A 58 34.50 -52.82 5.41
N SER A 59 34.71 -51.54 5.11
CA SER A 59 33.72 -50.49 5.36
C SER A 59 32.40 -50.80 4.64
N GLY A 60 31.28 -50.50 5.29
CA GLY A 60 29.96 -50.61 4.68
C GLY A 60 29.79 -49.74 3.42
N SER A 61 30.55 -48.65 3.29
CA SER A 61 30.52 -47.78 2.11
C SER A 61 30.90 -48.52 0.82
N THR A 62 31.86 -49.45 0.88
CA THR A 62 32.26 -50.24 -0.28
C THR A 62 31.12 -51.14 -0.76
N LEU A 63 30.44 -51.82 0.16
CA LEU A 63 29.27 -52.65 -0.15
C LEU A 63 28.10 -51.81 -0.67
N ARG A 64 27.90 -50.60 -0.13
CA ARG A 64 26.90 -49.66 -0.65
C ARG A 64 27.18 -49.35 -2.11
N ASP A 65 28.41 -48.98 -2.46
CA ASP A 65 28.76 -48.58 -3.83
C ASP A 65 28.61 -49.76 -4.81
N GLU A 66 28.98 -50.98 -4.39
CA GLU A 66 28.73 -52.21 -5.16
C GLU A 66 27.23 -52.46 -5.40
N PHE A 67 26.39 -52.30 -4.38
CA PHE A 67 24.94 -52.47 -4.52
C PHE A 67 24.30 -51.35 -5.35
N THR A 68 24.82 -50.14 -5.28
CA THR A 68 24.41 -49.04 -6.18
C THR A 68 24.75 -49.37 -7.63
N MET A 69 25.94 -49.91 -7.91
CA MET A 69 26.31 -50.35 -9.27
C MET A 69 25.41 -51.48 -9.80
N LYS A 70 24.88 -52.33 -8.92
CA LYS A 70 23.90 -53.37 -9.26
C LYS A 70 22.47 -52.83 -9.45
N GLY A 71 22.24 -51.53 -9.24
CA GLY A 71 20.93 -50.90 -9.40
C GLY A 71 20.00 -51.05 -8.19
N PHE A 72 20.49 -51.50 -7.04
CA PHE A 72 19.67 -51.61 -5.82
C PHE A 72 19.54 -50.29 -5.04
N ASN A 73 20.36 -49.29 -5.36
CA ASN A 73 20.31 -47.95 -4.78
C ASN A 73 20.07 -47.87 -3.26
N PRO A 74 20.88 -48.56 -2.43
CA PRO A 74 20.73 -48.47 -0.98
C PRO A 74 21.12 -47.06 -0.48
N THR A 75 20.38 -46.55 0.50
CA THR A 75 20.67 -45.26 1.14
C THR A 75 21.91 -45.38 2.04
N ARG A 76 22.08 -46.52 2.72
CA ARG A 76 23.20 -46.77 3.62
C ARG A 76 23.43 -48.26 3.83
N VAL A 77 24.70 -48.66 3.96
CA VAL A 77 25.05 -50.01 4.45
C VAL A 77 25.78 -49.88 5.77
N GLN A 78 25.22 -50.48 6.82
CA GLN A 78 25.73 -50.41 8.18
C GLN A 78 26.19 -51.80 8.66
N PRO A 79 27.51 -52.02 8.80
CA PRO A 79 28.04 -53.22 9.43
C PRO A 79 27.51 -53.40 10.85
N ILE A 80 27.21 -54.64 11.21
CA ILE A 80 26.77 -55.01 12.56
C ILE A 80 28.01 -55.37 13.37
N TRP A 81 28.17 -54.68 14.50
CA TRP A 81 29.30 -54.87 15.42
C TRP A 81 28.85 -55.63 16.67
N ASP A 82 29.71 -56.52 17.14
CA ASP A 82 29.58 -57.26 18.40
C ASP A 82 30.78 -56.97 19.31
N PHE A 83 30.77 -57.47 20.54
CA PHE A 83 31.88 -57.26 21.49
C PHE A 83 33.24 -57.79 20.98
N LYS A 84 33.21 -58.76 20.06
CA LYS A 84 34.39 -59.33 19.39
C LYS A 84 34.79 -58.60 18.10
N GLY A 85 34.13 -57.50 17.75
CA GLY A 85 34.35 -56.76 16.50
C GLY A 85 33.26 -57.01 15.45
N HIS A 86 33.63 -57.00 14.18
CA HIS A 86 32.70 -57.13 13.05
C HIS A 86 32.01 -58.51 13.07
N SER A 87 30.67 -58.53 13.05
CA SER A 87 29.88 -59.76 13.19
C SER A 87 29.80 -60.62 11.94
N GLY A 88 30.21 -60.08 10.79
CA GLY A 88 30.04 -60.72 9.47
C GLY A 88 28.68 -60.43 8.82
N PHE A 89 27.88 -59.57 9.46
CA PHE A 89 26.60 -59.09 8.95
C PHE A 89 26.60 -57.59 8.73
N ALA A 90 25.79 -57.11 7.79
CA ALA A 90 25.47 -55.70 7.61
C ALA A 90 23.98 -55.51 7.31
N LEU A 91 23.47 -54.36 7.74
CA LEU A 91 22.14 -53.86 7.38
C LEU A 91 22.27 -53.00 6.12
N VAL A 92 21.45 -53.27 5.12
CA VAL A 92 21.30 -52.47 3.91
C VAL A 92 20.01 -51.68 4.07
N GLU A 93 20.12 -50.37 4.21
CA GLU A 93 19.00 -49.45 4.35
C GLU A 93 18.58 -48.93 2.97
N PHE A 94 17.28 -48.89 2.73
CA PHE A 94 16.69 -48.33 1.51
C PHE A 94 15.91 -47.05 1.82
N ALA A 95 15.38 -46.41 0.78
CA ALA A 95 14.55 -45.21 0.92
C ALA A 95 13.25 -45.53 1.69
N LYS A 96 12.65 -44.51 2.31
CA LYS A 96 11.43 -44.66 3.14
C LYS A 96 10.17 -44.40 2.31
N ASP A 97 10.09 -45.03 1.14
CA ASP A 97 9.03 -44.88 0.15
C ASP A 97 8.84 -46.20 -0.62
N PHE A 98 7.88 -46.24 -1.54
CA PHE A 98 7.63 -47.45 -2.33
C PHE A 98 8.71 -47.73 -3.38
N GLU A 99 9.49 -46.74 -3.80
CA GLU A 99 10.69 -46.96 -4.63
C GLU A 99 11.79 -47.70 -3.83
N GLY A 100 11.95 -47.35 -2.55
CA GLY A 100 12.80 -48.08 -1.61
C GLY A 100 12.30 -49.50 -1.36
N PHE A 101 10.99 -49.72 -1.35
CA PHE A 101 10.41 -51.07 -1.26
C PHE A 101 10.77 -51.91 -2.48
N GLU A 102 10.57 -51.36 -3.69
CA GLU A 102 10.92 -52.03 -4.94
C GLU A 102 12.41 -52.36 -4.99
N SER A 103 13.26 -51.41 -4.60
CA SER A 103 14.71 -51.58 -4.51
C SER A 103 15.10 -52.72 -3.54
N ALA A 104 14.46 -52.78 -2.36
CA ALA A 104 14.68 -53.84 -1.39
C ALA A 104 14.24 -55.21 -1.93
N MET A 105 13.09 -55.28 -2.60
CA MET A 105 12.58 -56.51 -3.19
C MET A 105 13.46 -56.99 -4.35
N ASN A 106 13.98 -56.08 -5.17
CA ASN A 106 14.94 -56.41 -6.24
C ASN A 106 16.26 -56.94 -5.68
N PHE A 107 16.75 -56.36 -4.58
CA PHE A 107 17.89 -56.89 -3.84
C PHE A 107 17.66 -58.35 -3.40
N GLU A 108 16.55 -58.64 -2.71
CA GLU A 108 16.23 -60.01 -2.27
C GLU A 108 16.05 -60.98 -3.44
N ARG A 109 15.38 -60.56 -4.52
CA ARG A 109 15.23 -61.37 -5.74
C ARG A 109 16.58 -61.72 -6.37
N SER A 110 17.49 -60.75 -6.48
CA SER A 110 18.82 -60.99 -7.06
C SER A 110 19.59 -62.06 -6.28
N PHE A 111 19.63 -61.96 -4.95
CA PHE A 111 20.31 -62.96 -4.11
C PHE A 111 19.63 -64.32 -4.15
N ASN A 112 18.29 -64.37 -4.23
CA ASN A 112 17.56 -65.63 -4.38
C ASN A 112 17.84 -66.30 -5.73
N LEU A 113 17.93 -65.53 -6.83
CA LEU A 113 18.27 -66.06 -8.16
C LEU A 113 19.68 -66.65 -8.20
N ASP A 114 20.63 -66.00 -7.50
CA ASP A 114 22.02 -66.47 -7.38
C ASP A 114 22.19 -67.69 -6.45
N ARG A 115 21.12 -68.12 -5.76
CA ARG A 115 21.12 -69.16 -4.69
C ARG A 115 21.90 -68.75 -3.45
N HIS A 116 21.87 -67.45 -3.16
CA HIS A 116 22.48 -66.80 -1.99
C HIS A 116 21.43 -66.08 -1.14
N GLY A 117 20.19 -66.57 -1.16
CA GLY A 117 19.09 -66.06 -0.36
C GLY A 117 19.09 -66.57 1.09
N LYS A 118 18.13 -66.09 1.89
CA LYS A 118 17.93 -66.52 3.30
C LYS A 118 17.81 -68.03 3.46
N ARG A 119 17.04 -68.68 2.57
CA ARG A 119 16.84 -70.13 2.60
C ARG A 119 18.14 -70.91 2.40
N ASP A 120 19.02 -70.43 1.53
CA ASP A 120 20.31 -71.07 1.27
C ASP A 120 21.28 -70.83 2.44
N TRP A 121 21.22 -69.64 3.05
CA TRP A 121 21.96 -69.32 4.27
C TRP A 121 21.60 -70.27 5.42
N GLU A 122 20.31 -70.48 5.67
CA GLU A 122 19.79 -71.34 6.75
C GLU A 122 20.11 -72.82 6.52
N LYS A 123 20.12 -73.30 5.26
CA LYS A 123 20.52 -74.67 4.90
C LYS A 123 22.01 -74.96 5.04
N GLY A 124 22.81 -73.97 5.46
CA GLY A 124 24.24 -74.15 5.69
C GLY A 124 25.10 -74.13 4.44
N HIS A 125 24.57 -73.67 3.30
CA HIS A 125 25.33 -73.55 2.05
C HIS A 125 26.49 -72.54 2.13
N ARG A 126 26.57 -71.73 3.19
CA ARG A 126 27.69 -70.82 3.50
C ARG A 126 29.07 -71.48 3.60
N LEU A 127 29.11 -72.80 3.81
CA LEU A 127 30.36 -73.57 3.83
C LEU A 127 30.84 -73.94 2.43
N ARG A 128 30.03 -73.68 1.40
CA ARG A 128 30.28 -74.07 0.01
C ARG A 128 31.02 -72.99 -0.78
N ASP A 129 30.80 -71.71 -0.47
CA ASP A 129 31.50 -70.59 -1.09
C ASP A 129 31.68 -69.38 -0.14
N ASN A 130 32.61 -68.50 -0.50
CA ASN A 130 32.89 -67.25 0.23
C ASN A 130 32.05 -66.07 -0.29
N LYS A 131 30.86 -66.34 -0.86
CA LYS A 131 29.99 -65.30 -1.43
C LYS A 131 29.07 -64.70 -0.37
N LEU A 132 28.62 -63.47 -0.62
CA LEU A 132 27.66 -62.78 0.22
C LEU A 132 26.28 -63.41 0.07
N TYR A 133 25.52 -63.43 1.18
CA TYR A 133 24.12 -63.83 1.20
C TYR A 133 23.24 -62.64 1.54
N GLY A 134 22.07 -62.51 0.92
CA GLY A 134 21.22 -61.33 1.06
C GLY A 134 19.73 -61.63 1.07
N TRP A 135 18.97 -60.93 1.91
CA TRP A 135 17.49 -60.99 1.95
C TRP A 135 16.88 -59.73 2.57
N VAL A 136 15.58 -59.49 2.37
CA VAL A 136 14.87 -58.41 3.07
C VAL A 136 14.53 -58.85 4.50
N ALA A 137 14.78 -58.00 5.48
CA ALA A 137 14.48 -58.27 6.88
C ALA A 137 12.96 -58.31 7.11
N ARG A 138 12.50 -59.43 7.68
CA ARG A 138 11.09 -59.70 7.98
C ARG A 138 10.89 -59.95 9.49
N GLU A 139 9.69 -60.37 9.88
CA GLU A 139 9.33 -60.63 11.29
C GLU A 139 10.31 -61.58 12.00
N ASP A 140 10.77 -62.65 11.34
CA ASP A 140 11.74 -63.57 11.93
C ASP A 140 13.05 -62.88 12.29
N ASP A 141 13.57 -62.04 11.39
CA ASP A 141 14.85 -61.33 11.55
C ASP A 141 14.74 -60.22 12.60
N TYR A 142 13.58 -59.56 12.65
CA TYR A 142 13.23 -58.60 13.68
C TYR A 142 13.19 -59.28 15.06
N ASN A 143 12.58 -60.46 15.18
CA ASN A 143 12.35 -61.13 16.46
C ASN A 143 13.56 -61.90 17.02
N ARG A 144 14.69 -61.98 16.29
CA ARG A 144 15.91 -62.65 16.77
C ARG A 144 16.40 -62.02 18.09
N SER A 145 16.87 -62.87 19.00
CA SER A 145 17.48 -62.46 20.28
C SER A 145 18.97 -62.12 20.17
N ASP A 146 19.57 -62.40 19.01
CA ASP A 146 20.99 -62.19 18.73
C ASP A 146 21.34 -60.72 18.43
N THR A 147 22.63 -60.45 18.23
CA THR A 147 23.14 -59.11 17.92
C THR A 147 22.53 -58.56 16.63
N VAL A 148 22.15 -59.42 15.67
CA VAL A 148 21.48 -59.01 14.44
C VAL A 148 20.08 -58.47 14.73
N GLY A 149 19.24 -59.24 15.42
CA GLY A 149 17.88 -58.80 15.78
C GLY A 149 17.88 -57.53 16.63
N LYS A 150 18.79 -57.40 17.60
CA LYS A 150 18.95 -56.16 18.39
C LYS A 150 19.27 -54.94 17.53
N ASN A 151 20.12 -55.10 16.50
CA ASN A 151 20.47 -54.01 15.59
C ASN A 151 19.34 -53.68 14.61
N VAL A 152 18.55 -54.67 14.19
CA VAL A 152 17.35 -54.47 13.38
C VAL A 152 16.31 -53.63 14.15
N LYS A 153 16.07 -53.95 15.44
CA LYS A 153 15.08 -53.26 16.29
C LYS A 153 15.43 -51.81 16.67
N LYS A 154 16.72 -51.47 16.73
CA LYS A 154 17.20 -50.23 17.39
C LYS A 154 16.59 -48.92 16.84
N LYS A 155 16.11 -48.91 15.59
CA LYS A 155 15.55 -47.71 14.91
C LYS A 155 14.41 -48.02 13.94
N ARG A 156 13.78 -49.19 14.05
CA ARG A 156 12.84 -49.68 13.05
C ARG A 156 11.71 -50.42 13.73
N ASP A 157 10.55 -50.36 13.11
CA ASP A 157 9.35 -51.05 13.58
C ASP A 157 8.96 -52.14 12.59
N LEU A 158 8.21 -53.12 13.06
CA LEU A 158 7.64 -54.15 12.22
C LEU A 158 6.25 -53.69 11.75
N LYS A 159 6.07 -53.49 10.44
CA LYS A 159 4.82 -53.00 9.84
C LYS A 159 4.41 -53.82 8.63
N SER A 160 3.10 -53.95 8.40
CA SER A 160 2.59 -54.45 7.12
C SER A 160 2.54 -53.34 6.07
N ILE A 161 2.49 -53.71 4.79
CA ILE A 161 2.33 -52.75 3.69
C ILE A 161 1.03 -51.96 3.88
N SER A 162 -0.07 -52.63 4.28
CA SER A 162 -1.36 -51.98 4.55
C SER A 162 -1.28 -50.92 5.65
N GLN A 163 -0.56 -51.18 6.75
CA GLN A 163 -0.37 -50.20 7.82
C GLN A 163 0.43 -48.98 7.36
N ILE A 164 1.45 -49.18 6.52
CA ILE A 164 2.27 -48.07 6.00
C ILE A 164 1.42 -47.19 5.09
N VAL A 165 0.65 -47.79 4.17
CA VAL A 165 -0.27 -47.07 3.27
C VAL A 165 -1.29 -46.28 4.09
N GLU A 166 -1.96 -46.92 5.04
CA GLU A 166 -3.00 -46.27 5.84
C GLU A 166 -2.44 -45.11 6.69
N GLU A 167 -1.25 -45.27 7.28
CA GLU A 167 -0.60 -44.19 8.02
C GLU A 167 -0.26 -42.99 7.12
N ASP A 168 0.23 -43.24 5.91
CA ASP A 168 0.59 -42.18 4.96
C ASP A 168 -0.65 -41.50 4.38
N GLU A 169 -1.72 -42.25 4.10
CA GLU A 169 -3.03 -41.70 3.73
C GLU A 169 -3.60 -40.82 4.84
N ARG A 170 -3.56 -41.26 6.11
CA ARG A 170 -4.02 -40.45 7.25
C ARG A 170 -3.23 -39.15 7.38
N LYS A 171 -1.90 -39.19 7.21
CA LYS A 171 -1.05 -37.98 7.22
C LYS A 171 -1.40 -37.05 6.07
N MET A 172 -1.63 -37.59 4.87
CA MET A 172 -2.01 -36.82 3.70
C MET A 172 -3.37 -36.15 3.87
N VAL A 173 -4.38 -36.90 4.33
CA VAL A 173 -5.72 -36.35 4.63
C VAL A 173 -5.63 -35.23 5.65
N HIS A 174 -4.88 -35.44 6.75
CA HIS A 174 -4.70 -34.41 7.77
C HIS A 174 -3.99 -33.15 7.22
N LEU A 175 -2.97 -33.33 6.37
CA LEU A 175 -2.31 -32.20 5.71
C LEU A 175 -3.27 -31.42 4.81
N VAL A 176 -4.05 -32.13 3.99
CA VAL A 176 -5.06 -31.53 3.10
C VAL A 176 -6.13 -30.79 3.91
N GLU A 177 -6.58 -31.36 5.03
CA GLU A 177 -7.53 -30.72 5.93
C GLU A 177 -6.97 -29.41 6.51
N ASN A 178 -5.74 -29.44 7.06
CA ASN A 178 -5.08 -28.26 7.61
C ASN A 178 -4.89 -27.15 6.56
N MET A 179 -4.50 -27.53 5.34
CA MET A 179 -4.38 -26.61 4.21
C MET A 179 -5.73 -26.01 3.83
N SER A 180 -6.78 -26.83 3.77
CA SER A 180 -8.15 -26.40 3.46
C SER A 180 -8.68 -25.42 4.50
N GLN A 181 -8.48 -25.70 5.79
CA GLN A 181 -8.83 -24.78 6.88
C GLN A 181 -8.06 -23.45 6.77
N THR A 182 -6.79 -23.49 6.38
CA THR A 182 -5.97 -22.28 6.19
C THR A 182 -6.48 -21.45 5.02
N ILE A 183 -6.85 -22.10 3.91
CA ILE A 183 -7.44 -21.44 2.74
C ILE A 183 -8.75 -20.76 3.11
N GLU A 184 -9.62 -21.45 3.84
CA GLU A 184 -10.92 -20.91 4.24
C GLU A 184 -10.77 -19.69 5.18
N LYS A 185 -9.86 -19.77 6.17
CA LYS A 185 -9.53 -18.62 7.03
C LYS A 185 -9.02 -17.42 6.22
N LYS A 186 -8.12 -17.65 5.25
CA LYS A 186 -7.61 -16.57 4.38
C LYS A 186 -8.71 -15.98 3.49
N LYS A 187 -9.65 -16.80 3.03
CA LYS A 187 -10.80 -16.34 2.24
C LYS A 187 -11.72 -15.45 3.08
N GLN A 188 -12.00 -15.81 4.32
CA GLN A 188 -12.78 -14.99 5.26
C GLN A 188 -12.08 -13.65 5.53
N SER A 189 -10.79 -13.65 5.87
CA SER A 189 -10.03 -12.41 6.08
C SER A 189 -9.97 -11.51 4.85
N LYS A 190 -9.88 -12.11 3.65
CA LYS A 190 -9.97 -11.36 2.40
C LYS A 190 -11.32 -10.65 2.26
N GLN A 191 -12.42 -11.35 2.51
CA GLN A 191 -13.76 -10.78 2.41
C GLN A 191 -13.97 -9.64 3.42
N GLU A 192 -13.48 -9.77 4.65
CA GLU A 192 -13.53 -8.70 5.65
C GLU A 192 -12.74 -7.45 5.22
N LEU A 193 -11.58 -7.65 4.60
CA LEU A 193 -10.77 -6.54 4.07
C LEU A 193 -11.45 -5.85 2.90
N GLU A 194 -12.06 -6.61 1.98
CA GLU A 194 -12.84 -6.05 0.87
C GLU A 194 -13.99 -5.18 1.39
N GLN A 195 -14.74 -5.66 2.40
CA GLN A 195 -15.80 -4.87 3.04
C GLN A 195 -15.28 -3.58 3.67
N LYS A 196 -14.16 -3.63 4.39
CA LYS A 196 -13.55 -2.43 5.00
C LYS A 196 -13.08 -1.42 3.96
N VAL A 197 -12.55 -1.89 2.83
CA VAL A 197 -12.15 -1.03 1.71
C VAL A 197 -13.38 -0.35 1.10
N ASP A 198 -14.46 -1.09 0.90
CA ASP A 198 -15.72 -0.54 0.36
C ASP A 198 -16.35 0.49 1.32
N GLU A 199 -16.31 0.23 2.63
CA GLU A 199 -16.75 1.18 3.65
C GLU A 199 -15.90 2.45 3.66
N THR A 200 -14.58 2.31 3.62
CA THR A 200 -13.65 3.44 3.61
C THR A 200 -13.82 4.27 2.34
N SER A 201 -14.01 3.62 1.20
CA SER A 201 -14.23 4.30 -0.09
C SER A 201 -15.50 5.15 -0.07
N ARG A 202 -16.62 4.58 0.41
CA ARG A 202 -17.88 5.33 0.58
C ARG A 202 -17.75 6.52 1.55
N PHE A 203 -16.99 6.33 2.64
CA PHE A 203 -16.72 7.41 3.58
C PHE A 203 -15.92 8.54 2.94
N LEU A 204 -14.88 8.21 2.17
CA LEU A 204 -14.06 9.19 1.44
C LEU A 204 -14.88 9.97 0.40
N GLU A 205 -15.73 9.29 -0.38
CA GLU A 205 -16.63 9.94 -1.34
C GLU A 205 -17.57 10.95 -0.65
N SER A 206 -18.14 10.58 0.49
CA SER A 206 -19.00 11.47 1.29
C SER A 206 -18.24 12.70 1.80
N LEU A 207 -17.00 12.49 2.26
CA LEU A 207 -16.13 13.57 2.75
C LEU A 207 -15.71 14.52 1.63
N GLU A 208 -15.39 13.98 0.45
CA GLU A 208 -15.08 14.77 -0.74
C GLU A 208 -16.28 15.64 -1.15
N LEU A 209 -17.48 15.06 -1.22
CA LEU A 209 -18.71 15.80 -1.51
C LEU A 209 -18.95 16.92 -0.48
N HIS A 210 -18.75 16.64 0.80
CA HIS A 210 -18.87 17.65 1.86
C HIS A 210 -17.85 18.78 1.68
N ASN A 211 -16.60 18.48 1.33
CA ASN A 211 -15.56 19.47 1.09
C ASN A 211 -15.90 20.37 -0.10
N VAL A 212 -16.38 19.79 -1.20
CA VAL A 212 -16.86 20.54 -2.38
C VAL A 212 -18.00 21.48 -2.00
N LEU A 213 -18.99 21.00 -1.25
CA LEU A 213 -20.13 21.81 -0.82
C LEU A 213 -19.68 22.96 0.10
N LEU A 214 -18.80 22.67 1.05
CA LEU A 214 -18.26 23.66 1.98
C LEU A 214 -17.50 24.77 1.23
N ASN A 215 -16.63 24.39 0.29
CA ASN A 215 -15.89 25.36 -0.53
C ASN A 215 -16.82 26.22 -1.38
N LYS A 216 -17.87 25.62 -1.97
CA LYS A 216 -18.89 26.36 -2.71
C LYS A 216 -19.59 27.40 -1.83
N ASN A 217 -20.01 27.01 -0.62
CA ASN A 217 -20.62 27.94 0.34
C ASN A 217 -19.68 29.09 0.72
N TYR A 218 -18.39 28.81 0.93
CA TYR A 218 -17.39 29.86 1.19
C TYR A 218 -17.24 30.82 0.00
N GLN A 219 -17.16 30.29 -1.23
CA GLN A 219 -17.06 31.10 -2.45
C GLN A 219 -18.28 32.01 -2.64
N GLU A 220 -19.49 31.46 -2.45
CA GLU A 220 -20.73 32.24 -2.49
C GLU A 220 -20.75 33.35 -1.42
N GLY A 221 -20.24 33.06 -0.22
CA GLY A 221 -20.10 34.04 0.85
C GLY A 221 -19.18 35.21 0.48
N ILE A 222 -18.02 34.91 -0.11
CA ILE A 222 -17.07 35.92 -0.59
C ILE A 222 -17.70 36.78 -1.69
N GLN A 223 -18.36 36.16 -2.66
CA GLN A 223 -19.04 36.89 -3.75
C GLN A 223 -20.13 37.82 -3.23
N LYS A 224 -20.96 37.36 -2.27
CA LYS A 224 -21.98 38.21 -1.64
C LYS A 224 -21.38 39.41 -0.91
N MET A 225 -20.25 39.21 -0.24
CA MET A 225 -19.54 40.29 0.45
C MET A 225 -18.95 41.30 -0.54
N GLN A 226 -18.37 40.83 -1.65
CA GLN A 226 -17.85 41.69 -2.72
C GLN A 226 -18.97 42.52 -3.36
N MET A 227 -20.09 41.90 -3.74
CA MET A 227 -21.24 42.62 -4.30
C MET A 227 -21.75 43.72 -3.37
N LYS A 228 -21.90 43.42 -2.06
CA LYS A 228 -22.34 44.43 -1.07
C LYS A 228 -21.33 45.56 -0.92
N MET A 229 -20.04 45.24 -1.01
CA MET A 229 -18.97 46.24 -0.92
C MET A 229 -19.00 47.16 -2.14
N GLU A 230 -19.10 46.62 -3.35
CA GLU A 230 -19.25 47.39 -4.60
C GLU A 230 -20.48 48.30 -4.57
N GLU A 231 -21.63 47.78 -4.11
CA GLU A 231 -22.86 48.56 -3.96
C GLU A 231 -22.67 49.75 -3.01
N LEU A 232 -22.02 49.54 -1.86
CA LEU A 232 -21.71 50.62 -0.91
C LEU A 232 -20.78 51.67 -1.53
N TYR A 233 -19.74 51.24 -2.25
CA TYR A 233 -18.84 52.17 -2.95
C TYR A 233 -19.57 53.01 -3.98
N GLN A 234 -20.47 52.40 -4.76
CA GLN A 234 -21.27 53.11 -5.74
C GLN A 234 -22.18 54.15 -5.09
N GLN A 235 -22.85 53.79 -3.99
CA GLN A 235 -23.68 54.73 -3.22
C GLN A 235 -22.87 55.93 -2.69
N VAL A 236 -21.65 55.69 -2.21
CA VAL A 236 -20.76 56.76 -1.73
C VAL A 236 -20.36 57.68 -2.89
N LEU A 237 -19.99 57.13 -4.05
CA LEU A 237 -19.63 57.90 -5.23
C LEU A 237 -20.81 58.76 -5.72
N ASP A 238 -21.99 58.18 -5.87
CA ASP A 238 -23.21 58.87 -6.29
C ASP A 238 -23.58 60.01 -5.32
N GLY A 239 -23.41 59.78 -4.01
CA GLY A 239 -23.61 60.80 -2.99
C GLY A 239 -22.60 61.94 -3.10
N HIS A 240 -21.33 61.62 -3.38
CA HIS A 240 -20.26 62.59 -3.55
C HIS A 240 -20.46 63.46 -4.80
N GLU A 241 -20.92 62.86 -5.90
CA GLU A 241 -21.26 63.57 -7.14
C GLU A 241 -22.40 64.57 -6.93
N LYS A 242 -23.48 64.16 -6.24
CA LYS A 242 -24.60 65.05 -5.90
C LYS A 242 -24.14 66.24 -5.05
N SER A 243 -23.32 65.97 -4.03
CA SER A 243 -22.80 67.03 -3.16
C SER A 243 -21.89 68.01 -3.91
N LEU A 244 -21.04 67.50 -4.82
CA LEU A 244 -20.21 68.33 -5.70
C LEU A 244 -21.07 69.22 -6.60
N ALA A 245 -22.11 68.68 -7.23
CA ALA A 245 -23.02 69.45 -8.08
C ALA A 245 -23.73 70.57 -7.28
N GLU A 246 -24.16 70.29 -6.04
CA GLU A 246 -24.74 71.31 -5.15
C GLU A 246 -23.74 72.42 -4.78
N LEU A 247 -22.48 72.06 -4.52
CA LEU A 247 -21.43 73.03 -4.22
C LEU A 247 -21.09 73.89 -5.42
N GLU A 248 -21.00 73.30 -6.62
CA GLU A 248 -20.76 74.02 -7.87
C GLU A 248 -21.88 75.03 -8.12
N ALA A 249 -23.15 74.61 -7.97
CA ALA A 249 -24.30 75.51 -8.11
C ALA A 249 -24.31 76.66 -7.09
N LYS A 250 -23.85 76.41 -5.85
CA LYS A 250 -23.69 77.47 -4.84
C LYS A 250 -22.54 78.41 -5.21
N ARG A 251 -21.43 77.88 -5.73
CA ARG A 251 -20.28 78.66 -6.21
C ARG A 251 -20.68 79.61 -7.32
N GLU A 252 -21.38 79.11 -8.34
CA GLU A 252 -21.87 79.95 -9.45
C GLU A 252 -22.78 81.09 -8.99
N LYS A 253 -23.67 80.83 -8.02
CA LYS A 253 -24.52 81.89 -7.43
C LYS A 253 -23.71 82.96 -6.70
N LEU A 254 -22.63 82.57 -6.01
CA LEU A 254 -21.74 83.50 -5.33
C LEU A 254 -20.91 84.30 -6.34
N ASP A 255 -20.39 83.65 -7.38
CA ASP A 255 -19.64 84.29 -8.46
C ASP A 255 -20.51 85.33 -9.18
N GLU A 256 -21.76 85.02 -9.46
CA GLU A 256 -22.70 85.96 -10.07
C GLU A 256 -23.02 87.14 -9.14
N ARG A 257 -23.23 86.87 -7.85
CA ARG A 257 -23.41 87.93 -6.85
C ARG A 257 -22.17 88.82 -6.73
N ALA A 258 -20.96 88.25 -6.80
CA ALA A 258 -19.71 88.98 -6.76
C ALA A 258 -19.59 89.92 -7.98
N ARG A 259 -19.92 89.44 -9.19
CA ARG A 259 -19.97 90.28 -10.40
C ARG A 259 -20.94 91.45 -10.28
N LEU A 260 -22.15 91.21 -9.74
CA LEU A 260 -23.15 92.26 -9.54
C LEU A 260 -22.69 93.30 -8.51
N ILE A 261 -21.98 92.87 -7.46
CA ILE A 261 -21.39 93.79 -6.46
C ILE A 261 -20.30 94.63 -7.12
N GLU A 262 -19.40 94.02 -7.90
CA GLU A 262 -18.34 94.72 -8.63
C GLU A 262 -18.90 95.77 -9.59
N GLN A 263 -19.91 95.41 -10.39
CA GLN A 263 -20.60 96.35 -11.28
C GLN A 263 -21.22 97.53 -10.52
N ARG A 264 -21.87 97.27 -9.39
CA ARG A 264 -22.43 98.33 -8.55
C ARG A 264 -21.35 99.21 -7.93
N ALA A 265 -20.21 98.64 -7.54
CA ALA A 265 -19.09 99.40 -7.03
C ALA A 265 -18.55 100.37 -8.08
N ILE A 266 -18.39 99.91 -9.33
CA ILE A 266 -17.98 100.77 -10.47
C ILE A 266 -18.98 101.90 -10.70
N ILE A 267 -20.29 101.59 -10.79
CA ILE A 267 -21.33 102.62 -11.01
C ILE A 267 -21.37 103.64 -9.87
N ASN A 268 -21.30 103.17 -8.62
CA ASN A 268 -21.29 104.05 -7.46
C ASN A 268 -20.05 104.95 -7.45
N GLU A 269 -18.87 104.43 -7.83
CA GLU A 269 -17.64 105.21 -7.94
C GLU A 269 -17.79 106.30 -9.02
N GLU A 270 -18.34 105.96 -10.20
CA GLU A 270 -18.65 106.92 -11.27
C GLU A 270 -19.65 108.01 -10.83
N GLU A 271 -20.71 107.62 -10.10
CA GLU A 271 -21.72 108.55 -9.59
C GLU A 271 -21.17 109.48 -8.50
N MET A 272 -20.34 108.94 -7.61
CA MET A 272 -19.62 109.70 -6.58
C MET A 272 -18.66 110.71 -7.23
N GLU A 273 -17.92 110.29 -8.27
CA GLU A 273 -17.03 111.16 -9.03
C GLU A 273 -17.80 112.26 -9.75
N LYS A 274 -18.92 111.94 -10.41
CA LYS A 274 -19.80 112.93 -11.04
C LYS A 274 -20.33 113.95 -10.02
N SER A 275 -20.84 113.47 -8.88
CA SER A 275 -21.31 114.34 -7.80
C SER A 275 -20.20 115.23 -7.24
N ARG A 276 -18.96 114.72 -7.18
CA ARG A 276 -17.77 115.49 -6.76
C ARG A 276 -17.51 116.63 -7.75
N LEU A 277 -17.46 116.32 -9.05
CA LEU A 277 -17.27 117.31 -10.12
C LEU A 277 -18.39 118.35 -10.16
N GLU A 278 -19.65 117.96 -9.94
CA GLU A 278 -20.79 118.89 -9.84
C GLU A 278 -20.65 119.83 -8.65
N ARG A 279 -20.27 119.33 -7.47
CA ARG A 279 -19.99 120.18 -6.29
C ARG A 279 -18.85 121.15 -6.55
N GLU A 280 -17.77 120.70 -7.18
CA GLU A 280 -16.66 121.56 -7.60
C GLU A 280 -17.14 122.65 -8.58
N MET A 281 -17.98 122.29 -9.54
CA MET A 281 -18.58 123.24 -10.49
C MET A 281 -19.46 124.27 -9.78
N VAL A 282 -20.30 123.86 -8.82
CA VAL A 282 -21.12 124.79 -8.01
C VAL A 282 -20.25 125.70 -7.17
N ILE A 283 -19.18 125.18 -6.56
CA ILE A 283 -18.20 125.99 -5.83
C ILE A 283 -17.57 127.01 -6.79
N MET A 284 -17.11 126.59 -7.96
CA MET A 284 -16.53 127.47 -8.98
C MET A 284 -17.52 128.54 -9.48
N LEU A 285 -18.77 128.17 -9.75
CA LEU A 285 -19.85 129.09 -10.12
C LEU A 285 -20.15 130.09 -9.01
N SER A 286 -20.18 129.64 -7.75
CA SER A 286 -20.40 130.53 -6.59
C SER A 286 -19.23 131.52 -6.41
N LEU A 287 -17.99 131.08 -6.65
CA LEU A 287 -16.80 131.94 -6.68
C LEU A 287 -16.88 132.94 -7.85
N GLN A 288 -17.37 132.52 -9.02
CA GLN A 288 -17.57 133.38 -10.19
C GLN A 288 -18.65 134.43 -9.95
N ILE A 289 -19.78 134.06 -9.33
CA ILE A 289 -20.85 134.97 -8.91
C ILE A 289 -20.33 135.95 -7.85
N ARG A 290 -19.56 135.49 -6.87
CA ARG A 290 -18.88 136.38 -5.90
C ARG A 290 -17.93 137.35 -6.59
N ARG A 291 -17.18 136.90 -7.61
CA ARG A 291 -16.34 137.78 -8.46
C ARG A 291 -17.19 138.82 -9.20
N LYS A 292 -18.29 138.42 -9.84
CA LYS A 292 -19.20 139.34 -10.55
C LYS A 292 -19.93 140.31 -9.60
N ARG A 293 -20.36 139.87 -8.41
CA ARG A 293 -20.93 140.75 -7.37
C ARG A 293 -19.89 141.69 -6.77
N SER A 294 -18.64 141.27 -6.62
CA SER A 294 -17.53 142.15 -6.23
C SER A 294 -17.27 143.24 -7.28
N GLN A 295 -17.43 142.91 -8.58
CA GLN A 295 -17.38 143.90 -9.65
C GLN A 295 -18.63 144.80 -9.70
N GLY A 296 -19.83 144.28 -9.43
CA GLY A 296 -21.08 145.05 -9.37
C GLY A 296 -21.20 145.99 -8.16
N ASN A 297 -20.78 145.54 -6.96
CA ASN A 297 -20.75 146.38 -5.76
C ASN A 297 -19.66 147.46 -5.80
N LYS A 298 -18.60 147.29 -6.60
CA LYS A 298 -17.65 148.38 -6.88
C LYS A 298 -18.28 149.49 -7.72
N ILE A 299 -19.27 149.20 -8.56
CA ILE A 299 -19.96 150.21 -9.37
C ILE A 299 -21.01 150.96 -8.54
N PHE A 300 -21.77 150.27 -7.69
CA PHE A 300 -22.82 150.90 -6.87
C PHE A 300 -22.30 151.82 -5.76
N VAL A 301 -21.13 151.55 -5.16
CA VAL A 301 -20.54 152.41 -4.11
C VAL A 301 -19.95 153.70 -4.69
N VAL A 302 -19.63 153.75 -5.98
CA VAL A 302 -19.10 154.99 -6.61
C VAL A 302 -20.22 155.96 -6.97
N VAL A 303 -21.44 155.49 -7.27
CA VAL A 303 -22.53 156.36 -7.76
C VAL A 303 -23.26 157.11 -6.63
N VAL A 304 -23.34 156.56 -5.41
CA VAL A 304 -24.17 157.17 -4.34
C VAL A 304 -23.48 158.31 -3.57
N VAL A 305 -22.18 158.55 -3.77
CA VAL A 305 -21.47 159.64 -3.05
C VAL A 305 -21.43 160.97 -3.83
N VAL A 306 -21.93 161.02 -5.08
CA VAL A 306 -21.76 162.22 -5.93
C VAL A 306 -23.00 163.14 -5.98
N GLU A 307 -24.20 162.69 -5.62
CA GLU A 307 -25.41 163.51 -5.76
C GLU A 307 -26.19 163.65 -4.45
N SER A 308 -25.74 164.57 -3.58
CA SER A 308 -26.60 165.29 -2.61
C SER A 308 -25.85 166.50 -2.03
N LYS A 309 -25.52 167.48 -2.90
CA LYS A 309 -25.20 168.88 -2.53
C LYS A 309 -25.93 169.83 -3.51
N GLY A 310 -26.86 170.67 -2.99
CA GLY A 310 -27.52 171.82 -3.66
C GLY A 310 -28.98 171.54 -4.12
N TYR A 311 -30.07 171.97 -3.46
CA TYR A 311 -30.70 173.30 -3.16
C TYR A 311 -31.61 173.86 -4.28
N VAL A 312 -32.87 174.16 -3.88
CA VAL A 312 -34.04 174.69 -4.64
C VAL A 312 -34.75 173.70 -5.54
#